data_AF-A0AA46V1B8-F1
#
_entry.id   AF-A0AA46V1B8-F1
#
_cell.length_a   1.000
_cell.length_b   1.000
_cell.length_c   1.000
_cell.angle_alpha   90.00
_cell.angle_beta   90.00
_cell.angle_gamma   90.00
#
_symmetry.space_group_name_H-M   'P 1'
#
loop_
_entity.id
_entity.type
_entity.pdbx_description
1 polymer ?
#
loop_
_entity_poly.entity_id
_entity_poly.type
_entity_poly.pdbx_seq_one_letter_code
_entity_poly.pdbx_strand_id
1 'polypeptide(L)'
;MLHALQVFTTVIVGVMVGVEFCVAVFVNAIMNALPGDNGQLGRSHGGRLLGAVMPYWYFTSLGLAAVWAVATWGEKGSALVVTAGGLLVVSVLMSVLLLVPINNRGKTWTPENRPDDWEQQTKRWDRYHYLRVAVIVAAFALLVGALV
;
A
#
# COMPACT_ATOMS: atom_id res chain seq x y z
N MET A 1 -8.53 21.62 16.96
CA MET A 1 -7.72 20.38 17.03
C MET A 1 -8.21 19.31 16.06
N LEU A 2 -9.52 19.08 15.95
CA LEU A 2 -10.08 18.10 15.00
C LEU A 2 -9.71 18.38 13.54
N HIS A 3 -9.83 19.61 13.05
CA HIS A 3 -9.41 19.96 11.67
C HIS A 3 -7.93 19.66 11.38
N ALA A 4 -7.05 19.91 12.36
CA ALA A 4 -5.63 19.59 12.20
C ALA A 4 -5.41 18.07 12.08
N LEU A 5 -6.11 17.27 12.89
CA LEU A 5 -6.10 15.80 12.78
C LEU A 5 -6.59 15.34 11.40
N GLN A 6 -7.71 15.88 10.92
CA GLN A 6 -8.32 15.53 9.63
C GLN A 6 -7.37 15.81 8.46
N VAL A 7 -6.81 17.03 8.42
CA VAL A 7 -5.83 17.44 7.40
C VAL A 7 -4.58 16.58 7.48
N PHE A 8 -4.03 16.40 8.69
CA PHE A 8 -2.82 15.59 8.89
C PHE A 8 -3.03 14.15 8.45
N THR A 9 -4.15 13.53 8.85
CA THR A 9 -4.53 12.18 8.43
C THR A 9 -4.61 12.08 6.91
N THR A 10 -5.28 13.03 6.27
CA THR A 10 -5.44 13.07 4.81
C THR A 10 -4.09 13.19 4.11
N VAL A 11 -3.19 14.06 4.58
CA VAL A 11 -1.85 14.22 4.01
C VAL A 11 -1.04 12.92 4.16
N ILE A 12 -0.99 12.34 5.35
CA ILE A 12 -0.23 11.11 5.61
C ILE A 12 -0.73 9.94 4.75
N VAL A 13 -2.04 9.75 4.67
CA VAL A 13 -2.66 8.70 3.84
C VAL A 13 -2.43 9.00 2.35
N GLY A 14 -2.58 10.24 1.92
CA GLY A 14 -2.40 10.63 0.52
C GLY A 14 -0.99 10.37 0.01
N VAL A 15 0.04 10.71 0.80
CA VAL A 15 1.43 10.41 0.42
C VAL A 15 1.69 8.91 0.38
N MET A 16 1.16 8.13 1.34
CA MET A 16 1.25 6.66 1.33
C MET A 16 0.63 6.07 0.06
N VAL A 17 -0.58 6.51 -0.30
CA VAL A 17 -1.28 6.09 -1.52
C VAL A 17 -0.48 6.48 -2.77
N GLY A 18 0.11 7.68 -2.79
CA GLY A 18 0.95 8.15 -3.89
C GLY A 18 2.18 7.25 -4.12
N VAL A 19 2.85 6.82 -3.05
CA VAL A 19 3.98 5.88 -3.14
C VAL A 19 3.52 4.54 -3.72
N GLU A 20 2.43 3.98 -3.20
CA GLU A 20 1.92 2.68 -3.65
C GLU A 20 1.44 2.70 -5.11
N PHE A 21 0.79 3.79 -5.51
CA PHE A 21 0.40 4.05 -6.90
C PHE A 21 1.64 4.14 -7.80
N CYS A 22 2.66 4.88 -7.38
CA CYS A 22 3.90 5.02 -8.14
C CYS A 22 4.59 3.66 -8.34
N VAL A 23 4.60 2.82 -7.31
CA VAL A 23 5.14 1.46 -7.40
C VAL A 23 4.39 0.62 -8.42
N ALA A 24 3.05 0.64 -8.37
CA ALA A 24 2.21 -0.16 -9.26
C ALA A 24 2.34 0.25 -10.73
N VAL A 25 2.28 1.55 -11.00
CA VAL A 25 2.16 2.09 -12.37
C VAL A 25 3.51 2.32 -13.03
N PHE A 26 4.48 2.88 -12.30
CA PHE A 26 5.75 3.31 -12.90
C PHE A 26 6.90 2.38 -12.54
N VAL A 27 7.14 2.12 -11.26
CA VAL A 27 8.35 1.37 -10.82
C VAL A 27 8.35 -0.03 -11.40
N ASN A 28 7.23 -0.75 -11.31
CA ASN A 28 7.12 -2.10 -11.88
C ASN A 28 7.35 -2.13 -13.39
N ALA A 29 6.82 -1.14 -14.12
CA ALA A 29 7.02 -1.03 -15.56
C ALA A 29 8.49 -0.77 -15.91
N ILE A 30 9.14 0.15 -15.19
CA ILE A 30 10.57 0.44 -15.35
C ILE A 30 11.40 -0.81 -15.08
N MET A 31 11.16 -1.51 -13.96
CA MET A 31 11.89 -2.72 -13.62
C MET A 31 11.70 -3.84 -14.66
N ASN A 32 10.51 -3.96 -15.26
CA ASN A 32 10.24 -4.94 -16.33
C ASN A 32 10.96 -4.64 -17.64
N ALA A 33 11.29 -3.37 -17.91
CA ALA A 33 11.95 -2.96 -19.14
C ALA A 33 13.49 -3.05 -19.05
N LEU A 34 14.06 -3.27 -17.87
CA LEU A 34 15.50 -3.37 -17.69
C LEU A 34 16.05 -4.68 -18.31
N PRO A 35 17.22 -4.64 -18.96
CA PRO A 35 17.80 -5.80 -19.62
C PRO A 35 18.34 -6.83 -18.62
N GLY A 36 18.26 -8.11 -18.98
CA GLY A 36 18.78 -9.22 -18.18
C GLY A 36 18.13 -9.30 -16.81
N ASP A 37 18.94 -9.51 -15.77
CA ASP A 37 18.45 -9.71 -14.40
C ASP A 37 18.28 -8.42 -13.60
N ASN A 38 18.59 -7.26 -14.18
CA ASN A 38 18.55 -5.97 -13.50
C ASN A 38 17.17 -5.65 -12.90
N GLY A 39 16.10 -6.01 -13.62
CA GLY A 39 14.72 -5.86 -13.13
C GLY A 39 14.40 -6.68 -11.89
N GLN A 40 14.92 -7.91 -11.83
CA GLN A 40 14.76 -8.80 -10.69
C GLN A 40 15.57 -8.30 -9.49
N LEU A 41 16.84 -7.95 -9.71
CA LEU A 41 17.71 -7.41 -8.66
C LEU A 41 17.15 -6.12 -8.06
N GLY A 42 16.64 -5.21 -8.91
CA GLY A 42 15.98 -3.98 -8.49
C GLY A 42 14.76 -4.24 -7.61
N ARG A 43 13.91 -5.22 -7.98
CA ARG A 43 12.76 -5.63 -7.16
C ARG A 43 13.18 -6.24 -5.82
N SER A 44 14.17 -7.11 -5.79
CA SER A 44 14.65 -7.73 -4.56
C SER A 44 15.27 -6.70 -3.60
N HIS A 45 15.94 -5.67 -4.13
CA HIS A 45 16.46 -4.56 -3.33
C HIS A 45 15.33 -3.63 -2.85
N GLY A 46 14.45 -3.20 -3.76
CA GLY A 46 13.29 -2.35 -3.44
C GLY A 46 12.37 -3.01 -2.40
N GLY A 47 12.14 -4.32 -2.51
CA GLY A 47 11.35 -5.08 -1.55
C GLY A 47 11.92 -5.07 -0.13
N ARG A 48 13.25 -4.99 0.04
CA ARG A 48 13.90 -4.86 1.36
C ARG A 48 13.62 -3.48 1.97
N LEU A 49 13.85 -2.41 1.21
CA LEU A 49 13.61 -1.04 1.68
C LEU A 49 12.13 -0.78 1.95
N LEU A 50 11.28 -0.97 0.94
CA LEU A 50 9.84 -0.75 1.06
C LEU A 50 9.23 -1.68 2.12
N GLY A 51 9.66 -2.94 2.17
CA GLY A 51 9.16 -3.88 3.17
C GLY A 51 9.51 -3.51 4.61
N ALA A 52 10.57 -2.73 4.84
CA ALA A 52 10.95 -2.24 6.17
C ALA A 52 10.18 -0.96 6.54
N VAL A 53 9.92 -0.07 5.58
CA VAL A 53 9.33 1.26 5.85
C VAL A 53 7.81 1.25 5.80
N MET A 54 7.21 0.54 4.84
CA MET A 54 5.77 0.58 4.57
C MET A 54 4.88 0.17 5.76
N PRO A 55 5.21 -0.83 6.59
CA PRO A 55 4.35 -1.21 7.73
C PRO A 55 4.05 -0.03 8.66
N TYR A 56 5.06 0.78 8.98
CA TYR A 56 4.88 1.96 9.83
C TYR A 56 3.88 2.94 9.21
N TRP A 57 3.98 3.19 7.91
CA TRP A 57 3.06 4.11 7.22
C TRP A 57 1.61 3.62 7.24
N TYR A 58 1.40 2.31 7.02
CA TYR A 58 0.07 1.70 7.07
C TYR A 58 -0.53 1.75 8.47
N PHE A 59 0.23 1.38 9.51
CA PHE A 59 -0.26 1.40 10.88
C PHE A 59 -0.51 2.82 11.39
N THR A 60 0.35 3.79 11.03
CA THR A 60 0.11 5.21 11.33
C THR A 60 -1.15 5.71 10.62
N SER A 61 -1.33 5.40 9.34
CA SER A 61 -2.53 5.76 8.57
C SER A 61 -3.80 5.19 9.18
N LEU A 62 -3.77 3.91 9.56
CA LEU A 62 -4.91 3.24 10.18
C LEU A 62 -5.22 3.80 11.58
N GLY A 63 -4.19 4.05 12.40
CA GLY A 63 -4.35 4.64 13.71
C GLY A 63 -4.95 6.04 13.64
N LEU A 64 -4.48 6.88 12.71
CA LEU A 64 -5.02 8.22 12.49
C LEU A 64 -6.49 8.17 12.02
N ALA A 65 -6.81 7.29 11.07
CA ALA A 65 -8.19 7.10 10.60
C ALA A 65 -9.11 6.60 11.74
N ALA A 66 -8.63 5.71 12.61
CA ALA A 66 -9.38 5.23 13.76
C ALA A 66 -9.64 6.35 14.79
N VAL A 67 -8.63 7.16 15.12
CA VAL A 67 -8.80 8.31 16.02
C VAL A 67 -9.78 9.31 15.43
N TRP A 68 -9.72 9.59 14.12
CA TRP A 68 -10.68 10.45 13.45
C TRP A 68 -12.10 9.86 13.50
N ALA A 69 -12.28 8.57 13.21
CA ALA A 69 -13.59 7.91 13.27
C ALA A 69 -14.23 7.99 14.67
N VAL A 70 -13.43 7.78 15.72
CA VAL A 70 -13.88 7.90 17.12
C VAL A 70 -14.22 9.35 17.46
N ALA A 71 -13.38 10.30 17.04
CA ALA A 71 -13.55 11.72 17.35
C ALA A 71 -14.75 12.36 16.64
N THR A 72 -15.20 11.80 15.52
CA THR A 72 -16.37 12.29 14.74
C THR A 72 -17.59 11.40 14.88
N TRP A 73 -17.61 10.50 15.86
CA TRP A 73 -18.68 9.52 16.00
C TRP A 73 -20.06 10.19 16.14
N GLY A 74 -21.01 9.82 15.28
CA GLY A 74 -22.36 10.40 15.25
C GLY A 74 -22.49 11.71 14.47
N GLU A 75 -21.38 12.27 13.95
CA GLU A 75 -21.40 13.45 13.09
C GLU A 75 -21.63 13.08 11.62
N LYS A 76 -22.04 14.07 10.81
CA LYS A 76 -22.10 13.93 9.35
C LYS A 76 -20.68 13.65 8.82
N GLY A 77 -20.53 12.65 7.96
CA GLY A 77 -19.23 12.22 7.41
C GLY A 77 -18.56 11.06 8.16
N SER A 78 -18.99 10.75 9.40
CA SER A 78 -18.43 9.64 10.19
C SER A 78 -18.49 8.28 9.48
N ALA A 79 -19.57 8.00 8.76
CA ALA A 79 -19.72 6.79 7.96
C ALA A 79 -18.64 6.66 6.86
N LEU A 80 -18.23 7.77 6.24
CA LEU A 80 -17.17 7.77 5.24
C LEU A 80 -15.81 7.43 5.87
N VAL A 81 -15.52 8.03 7.03
CA VAL A 81 -14.26 7.77 7.78
C VAL A 81 -14.19 6.33 8.26
N VAL A 82 -15.29 5.79 8.81
CA VAL A 82 -15.38 4.37 9.22
C VAL A 82 -15.19 3.44 8.04
N THR A 83 -15.84 3.73 6.90
CA THR A 83 -15.68 2.93 5.67
C THR A 83 -14.26 2.99 5.15
N ALA A 84 -13.63 4.17 5.14
CA ALA A 84 -12.23 4.34 4.76
C ALA A 84 -11.30 3.53 5.67
N GLY A 85 -11.51 3.57 6.99
CA GLY A 85 -10.80 2.75 7.97
C GLY A 85 -10.93 1.25 7.68
N GLY A 86 -12.15 0.79 7.36
CA GLY A 86 -12.41 -0.58 6.93
C GLY A 86 -11.62 -0.98 5.68
N LEU A 87 -11.57 -0.12 4.66
CA LEU A 87 -10.78 -0.35 3.45
C LEU A 87 -9.27 -0.38 3.73
N LEU A 88 -8.77 0.46 4.66
CA LEU A 88 -7.37 0.39 5.10
C LEU A 88 -7.06 -0.94 5.79
N VAL A 89 -7.97 -1.46 6.64
CA VAL A 89 -7.84 -2.79 7.24
C VAL A 89 -7.79 -3.87 6.16
N VAL A 90 -8.69 -3.82 5.18
CA VAL A 90 -8.69 -4.76 4.04
C VAL A 90 -7.35 -4.71 3.30
N SER A 91 -6.80 -3.51 3.05
CA SER A 91 -5.49 -3.35 2.40
C SER A 91 -4.35 -3.95 3.22
N VAL A 92 -4.37 -3.82 4.56
CA VAL A 92 -3.39 -4.46 5.45
C VAL A 92 -3.51 -5.98 5.38
N LEU A 93 -4.73 -6.52 5.41
CA LEU A 93 -4.97 -7.97 5.29
C LEU A 93 -4.50 -8.51 3.93
N MET A 94 -4.83 -7.82 2.82
CA MET A 94 -4.31 -8.16 1.50
C MET A 94 -2.78 -8.21 1.49
N SER A 95 -2.14 -7.24 2.14
CA SER A 95 -0.68 -7.19 2.24
C SER A 95 -0.12 -8.41 2.96
N VAL A 96 -0.54 -8.64 4.21
CA VAL A 96 0.02 -9.70 5.06
C VAL A 96 -0.28 -11.10 4.51
N LEU A 97 -1.47 -11.31 3.95
CA LEU A 97 -1.91 -12.63 3.49
C LEU A 97 -1.45 -12.97 2.06
N LEU A 98 -1.31 -11.96 1.19
CA LEU A 98 -1.08 -12.20 -0.25
C LEU A 98 0.27 -11.64 -0.73
N LEU A 99 0.59 -10.38 -0.41
CA LEU A 99 1.77 -9.70 -0.97
C LEU A 99 3.06 -10.01 -0.20
N VAL A 100 3.03 -9.94 1.12
CA VAL A 100 4.20 -10.13 2.00
C VAL A 100 4.82 -11.54 1.84
N PRO A 101 4.05 -12.64 1.74
CA PRO A 101 4.62 -13.97 1.54
C PRO A 101 5.39 -14.10 0.21
N ILE A 102 4.93 -13.43 -0.85
CA ILE A 102 5.67 -13.39 -2.12
C ILE A 102 6.90 -12.50 -1.98
N ASN A 103 6.76 -11.32 -1.37
CA ASN A 103 7.87 -10.38 -1.19
C ASN A 103 9.00 -10.98 -0.33
N ASN A 104 8.68 -11.70 0.74
CA ASN A 104 9.69 -12.34 1.59
C ASN A 104 10.54 -13.36 0.85
N ARG A 105 9.94 -14.10 -0.10
CA ARG A 105 10.69 -14.96 -1.04
C ARG A 105 11.49 -14.12 -2.04
N GLY A 106 10.83 -13.14 -2.65
CA GLY A 106 11.44 -12.26 -3.66
C GLY A 106 12.68 -11.52 -3.20
N LYS A 107 12.73 -11.10 -1.92
CA LYS A 107 13.88 -10.37 -1.34
C LYS A 107 15.18 -11.19 -1.34
N THR A 108 15.09 -12.52 -1.33
CA THR A 108 16.26 -13.41 -1.26
C THR A 108 16.70 -13.93 -2.64
N TRP A 109 15.94 -13.61 -3.69
CA TRP A 109 16.25 -14.07 -5.03
C TRP A 109 17.47 -13.38 -5.63
N THR A 110 18.30 -14.18 -6.29
CA THR A 110 19.40 -13.80 -7.16
C THR A 110 19.25 -14.53 -8.50
N PRO A 111 19.97 -14.12 -9.55
CA PRO A 111 19.95 -14.83 -10.84
C PRO A 111 20.24 -16.33 -10.71
N GLU A 112 21.07 -16.71 -9.74
CA GLU A 112 21.55 -18.08 -9.54
C GLU A 112 20.60 -18.94 -8.70
N ASN A 113 19.74 -18.35 -7.87
CA ASN A 113 18.95 -19.10 -6.89
C ASN A 113 17.42 -18.98 -7.05
N ARG A 114 16.95 -18.10 -7.95
CA ARG A 114 15.51 -17.88 -8.14
C ARG A 114 14.83 -19.15 -8.69
N PRO A 115 13.60 -19.46 -8.24
CA PRO A 115 12.87 -20.62 -8.72
C PRO A 115 12.39 -20.40 -10.17
N ASP A 116 12.17 -21.47 -10.94
CA ASP A 116 11.73 -21.38 -12.34
C ASP A 116 10.41 -20.60 -12.53
N ASP A 117 9.55 -20.60 -11.51
CA ASP A 117 8.25 -19.91 -11.54
C ASP A 117 8.29 -18.46 -11.03
N TRP A 118 9.48 -17.89 -10.77
CA TRP A 118 9.64 -16.57 -10.18
C TRP A 118 8.84 -15.47 -10.90
N GLU A 119 8.82 -15.48 -12.24
CA GLU A 119 8.06 -14.51 -13.03
C GLU A 119 6.55 -14.62 -12.80
N GLN A 120 6.03 -15.83 -12.65
CA GLN A 120 4.61 -16.06 -12.40
C GLN A 120 4.23 -15.55 -11.01
N GLN A 121 5.12 -15.71 -10.03
CA GLN A 121 4.97 -15.16 -8.69
C GLN A 121 5.00 -13.63 -8.72
N THR A 122 5.94 -13.02 -9.47
CA THR A 122 6.00 -11.55 -9.65
C THR A 122 4.74 -11.00 -10.31
N LYS A 123 4.26 -11.59 -11.42
CA LYS A 123 3.00 -11.19 -12.08
C LYS A 123 1.78 -11.34 -11.17
N ARG A 124 1.79 -12.34 -10.28
CA ARG A 124 0.74 -12.52 -9.27
C ARG A 124 0.77 -11.43 -8.20
N TRP A 125 1.97 -11.09 -7.72
CA TRP A 125 2.18 -9.97 -6.81
C TRP A 125 1.70 -8.65 -7.43
N ASP A 126 2.08 -8.37 -8.68
CA ASP A 126 1.66 -7.16 -9.41
C ASP A 126 0.14 -7.03 -9.45
N ARG A 127 -0.58 -8.12 -9.79
CA ARG A 127 -2.06 -8.12 -9.84
C ARG A 127 -2.69 -7.83 -8.48
N TYR A 128 -2.21 -8.48 -7.41
CA TYR A 128 -2.72 -8.20 -6.06
C TYR A 128 -2.38 -6.77 -5.62
N HIS A 129 -1.21 -6.26 -6.00
CA HIS A 129 -0.81 -4.90 -5.70
C HIS A 129 -1.68 -3.86 -6.41
N TYR A 130 -1.99 -4.06 -7.69
CA TYR A 130 -2.94 -3.20 -8.42
C TYR A 130 -4.32 -3.15 -7.76
N LEU A 131 -4.86 -4.30 -7.37
CA LEU A 131 -6.15 -4.35 -6.65
C LEU A 131 -6.06 -3.61 -5.31
N ARG A 132 -4.96 -3.81 -4.57
CA ARG A 132 -4.73 -3.13 -3.29
C ARG A 132 -4.62 -1.62 -3.46
N VAL A 133 -3.97 -1.14 -4.51
CA VAL A 133 -3.91 0.29 -4.86
C VAL A 133 -5.31 0.86 -5.09
N ALA A 134 -6.19 0.15 -5.82
CA ALA A 134 -7.58 0.58 -6.00
C ALA A 134 -8.32 0.72 -4.65
N VAL A 135 -8.13 -0.22 -3.73
CA VAL A 135 -8.73 -0.20 -2.38
C VAL A 135 -8.26 1.02 -1.58
N ILE A 136 -6.96 1.30 -1.54
CA ILE A 136 -6.43 2.44 -0.77
C ILE A 136 -6.73 3.79 -1.41
N VAL A 137 -6.85 3.86 -2.75
CA VAL A 137 -7.33 5.06 -3.45
C VAL A 137 -8.78 5.34 -3.10
N ALA A 138 -9.63 4.32 -3.06
CA ALA A 138 -11.02 4.46 -2.62
C ALA A 138 -11.08 4.91 -1.14
N ALA A 139 -10.27 4.32 -0.26
CA ALA A 139 -10.18 4.73 1.14
C ALA A 139 -9.78 6.22 1.26
N PHE A 140 -8.77 6.64 0.49
CA PHE A 140 -8.32 8.03 0.48
C PHE A 140 -9.40 8.99 -0.04
N ALA A 141 -10.10 8.63 -1.11
CA ALA A 141 -11.20 9.43 -1.64
C ALA A 141 -12.33 9.62 -0.61
N LEU A 142 -12.64 8.58 0.18
CA LEU A 142 -13.62 8.69 1.26
C LEU A 142 -13.15 9.60 2.41
N LEU A 143 -11.87 9.56 2.78
CA LEU A 143 -11.31 10.48 3.76
C LEU A 143 -11.38 11.93 3.27
N VAL A 144 -11.02 12.18 2.01
CA VAL A 144 -11.15 13.52 1.40
C VAL A 144 -12.61 13.96 1.35
N GLY A 145 -13.53 13.06 0.98
CA GLY A 145 -14.96 13.34 0.95
C GLY A 145 -15.55 13.64 2.32
N ALA A 146 -14.99 13.08 3.40
CA ALA A 146 -15.41 13.37 4.76
C ALA A 146 -15.02 14.77 5.27
N LEU A 147 -14.23 15.53 4.50
CA LEU A 147 -13.85 16.91 4.83
C LEU A 147 -14.90 17.95 4.39
N VAL A 148 -15.87 17.55 3.57
CA VAL A 148 -16.87 18.42 2.92
C VAL A 148 -18.27 18.05 3.40
#